data_AF-A0A1F7VF72-F1
#
_entry.id   AF-A0A1F7VF72-F1
#
_cell.length_a   1.000
_cell.length_b   1.000
_cell.length_c   1.000
_cell.angle_alpha   90.00
_cell.angle_beta   90.00
_cell.angle_gamma   90.00
#
_symmetry.space_group_name_H-M   'P 1'
#
loop_
_entity.id
_entity.type
_entity.pdbx_description
1 polymer ?
#
loop_
_entity_poly.entity_id
_entity_poly.type
_entity_poly.pdbx_seq_one_letter_code
_entity_poly.pdbx_strand_id
1 'polypeptide(L)' 'MMPIVDKLIGEGIPIEKFEVWDDKDNAAKMEEANKNHCPGVPFFVNTKSDQWICGSTNEATLRDWAAGKPIEH' A
#
# COMPACT_ATOMS: atom_id res chain seq x y z
N MET A 1 -9.61 -4.29 -8.05
CA MET A 1 -9.63 -3.90 -6.62
C MET A 1 -9.32 -5.13 -5.79
N MET A 2 -8.45 -5.04 -4.77
CA MET A 2 -8.05 -6.20 -3.98
C MET A 2 -9.00 -6.41 -2.79
N PRO A 3 -9.72 -7.53 -2.73
CA PRO A 3 -10.73 -7.77 -1.69
C PRO A 3 -10.15 -7.79 -0.27
N ILE A 4 -8.85 -8.11 -0.13
CA ILE A 4 -8.17 -8.15 1.17
C ILE A 4 -8.03 -6.73 1.75
N VAL A 5 -7.68 -5.73 0.94
CA VAL A 5 -7.51 -4.35 1.42
C VAL A 5 -8.85 -3.78 1.90
N ASP A 6 -9.92 -4.05 1.16
CA ASP A 6 -11.29 -3.65 1.53
C ASP A 6 -11.73 -4.27 2.85
N LYS A 7 -11.41 -5.56 3.07
CA LYS A 7 -11.66 -6.25 4.33
C LYS A 7 -10.92 -5.57 5.49
N LEU A 8 -9.63 -5.28 5.35
CA LEU A 8 -8.82 -4.65 6.40
C LEU A 8 -9.34 -3.26 6.76
N ILE A 9 -9.76 -2.46 5.78
CA ILE A 9 -10.41 -1.17 6.01
C ILE A 9 -11.73 -1.37 6.78
N GLY A 10 -12.54 -2.35 6.39
CA GLY A 10 -13.80 -2.69 7.06
C GLY A 10 -13.62 -3.15 8.52
N GLU A 11 -12.46 -3.73 8.86
CA GLU A 11 -12.07 -4.08 10.23
C GLU A 11 -11.58 -2.87 11.06
N GLY A 12 -11.48 -1.68 10.45
CA GLY A 12 -11.05 -0.45 11.11
C GLY A 12 -9.55 -0.16 11.03
N ILE A 13 -8.81 -0.88 10.18
CA ILE A 13 -7.39 -0.59 9.94
C ILE A 13 -7.30 0.70 9.09
N PRO A 14 -6.51 1.71 9.52
CA PRO A 14 -6.44 3.01 8.85
C PRO A 14 -5.61 2.92 7.57
N ILE A 15 -6.21 2.41 6.49
CA ILE A 15 -5.60 2.33 5.16
C ILE A 15 -6.34 3.27 4.21
N GLU A 16 -5.60 4.16 3.57
CA GLU A 16 -6.10 5.04 2.51
C GLU A 16 -5.74 4.44 1.15
N LYS A 17 -6.70 4.46 0.22
CA LYS A 17 -6.52 3.98 -1.15
C LYS A 17 -6.58 5.14 -2.11
N PHE A 18 -5.60 5.21 -3.01
CA PHE A 18 -5.55 6.19 -4.09
C PHE A 18 -5.58 5.44 -5.43
N GLU A 19 -6.54 5.78 -6.28
CA GLU A 19 -6.56 5.37 -7.67
C GLU A 19 -5.58 6.26 -8.43
N VAL A 20 -4.72 5.69 -9.28
CA VAL A 20 -3.62 6.40 -9.94
C VAL A 20 -3.63 6.27 -11.47
N TRP A 21 -4.44 5.38 -12.03
CA TRP A 21 -4.52 5.19 -13.48
C TRP A 21 -5.27 6.33 -14.18
N ASP A 22 -6.35 6.82 -13.58
CA ASP A 22 -7.19 7.89 -14.14
C ASP A 22 -6.99 9.24 -13.42
N ASP A 23 -6.28 9.24 -12.28
CA ASP A 23 -6.02 10.42 -11.46
C ASP A 23 -4.53 10.80 -11.47
N LYS A 24 -4.20 11.88 -12.18
CA LYS A 24 -2.84 12.39 -12.34
C LYS A 24 -2.25 12.95 -11.04
N ASP A 25 -3.07 13.52 -10.17
CA ASP A 25 -2.61 14.08 -8.90
C ASP A 25 -2.20 12.95 -7.94
N ASN A 26 -2.96 11.86 -7.91
CA ASN A 26 -2.60 10.67 -7.16
C ASN A 26 -1.40 9.93 -7.78
N ALA A 27 -1.29 9.90 -9.11
CA ALA A 27 -0.10 9.35 -9.77
C ALA A 27 1.18 10.11 -9.36
N ALA A 28 1.13 11.44 -9.28
CA ALA A 28 2.26 12.24 -8.79
C ALA A 28 2.60 11.93 -7.32
N LYS A 29 1.60 11.83 -6.45
CA LYS A 29 1.80 11.41 -5.04
C LYS A 29 2.42 10.02 -4.94
N MET A 30 1.99 9.10 -5.80
CA MET A 30 2.53 7.74 -5.87
C MET A 30 4.01 7.79 -6.26
N GLU A 31 4.39 8.52 -7.30
CA GLU A 31 5.79 8.67 -7.71
C GLU A 31 6.68 9.23 -6.59
N GLU A 32 6.22 10.28 -5.90
CA GLU A 32 6.93 10.89 -4.76
C GLU A 32 7.12 9.90 -3.60
N ALA A 33 6.07 9.14 -3.26
CA ALA A 33 6.10 8.18 -2.17
C ALA A 33 6.86 6.89 -2.54
N ASN A 34 6.77 6.48 -3.80
CA ASN A 34 7.39 5.28 -4.35
C ASN A 34 8.91 5.43 -4.45
N LYS A 35 9.46 6.63 -4.64
CA LYS A 35 10.91 6.87 -4.72
C LYS A 35 11.65 5.89 -5.66
N ASN A 36 11.00 5.46 -6.74
CA ASN A 36 11.44 4.42 -7.68
C ASN A 36 11.60 2.99 -7.09
N HIS A 37 10.94 2.65 -5.98
CA HIS A 37 10.98 1.32 -5.38
C HIS A 37 10.23 0.27 -6.22
N CYS A 38 9.09 0.64 -6.81
CA CYS A 38 8.19 -0.27 -7.52
C CYS A 38 7.62 0.36 -8.79
N PRO A 39 7.83 -0.23 -9.99
CA PRO A 39 7.37 0.38 -11.24
C PRO A 39 5.86 0.18 -11.51
N GLY A 40 5.12 -0.42 -10.58
CA GLY A 40 3.76 -0.88 -10.86
C GLY A 40 2.82 -0.77 -9.67
N VAL A 41 1.54 -0.97 -9.95
CA VAL A 41 0.49 -1.10 -8.94
C VAL A 41 0.01 -2.56 -8.88
N PRO A 42 -0.43 -3.02 -7.70
CA PRO A 42 -0.59 -2.27 -6.45
C PRO A 42 0.73 -1.97 -5.74
N PHE A 43 0.81 -0.80 -5.11
CA PHE A 43 1.91 -0.35 -4.28
C PHE A 43 1.37 0.06 -2.91
N PHE A 44 2.05 -0.35 -1.85
CA PHE A 44 1.68 -0.02 -0.48
C PHE A 44 2.88 0.65 0.21
N VAL A 45 2.65 1.72 0.95
CA VAL A 45 3.67 2.42 1.73
C VAL A 45 3.12 2.81 3.10
N ASN A 46 3.82 2.41 4.15
CA ASN A 46 3.51 2.83 5.52
C ASN A 46 4.41 4.01 5.86
N THR A 47 3.86 5.21 5.86
CA THR A 47 4.59 6.46 6.12
C THR A 47 5.13 6.57 7.56
N LYS A 48 4.68 5.71 8.48
CA LYS A 48 5.17 5.68 9.87
C LYS A 48 6.41 4.80 10.03
N SER A 49 6.45 3.66 9.34
CA SER A 49 7.58 2.71 9.42
C SER A 49 8.52 2.78 8.23
N ASP A 50 8.21 3.58 7.21
CA ASP A 50 8.91 3.67 5.91
C ASP A 50 8.95 2.32 5.14
N GLN A 51 8.11 1.36 5.54
CA GLN A 51 8.01 0.06 4.88
C GLN A 51 7.09 0.11 3.66
N TRP A 52 7.46 -0.63 2.62
CA TRP A 52 6.72 -0.68 1.37
C TRP A 52 6.55 -2.11 0.84
N ILE A 53 5.48 -2.32 0.08
CA ILE A 53 5.21 -3.58 -0.63
C ILE A 53 4.96 -3.25 -2.09
N CYS A 54 5.69 -3.94 -2.98
CA CYS A 54 5.48 -3.88 -4.42
C CYS A 54 4.68 -5.10 -4.87
N GLY A 55 3.53 -4.87 -5.50
CA GLY A 55 2.66 -5.92 -6.01
C GLY A 55 1.71 -6.52 -4.98
N SER A 56 1.10 -7.64 -5.36
CA SER A 56 0.14 -8.34 -4.51
C SER A 56 0.87 -9.16 -3.44
N THR A 57 0.29 -9.22 -2.24
CA THR A 57 0.80 -10.07 -1.16
C THR A 57 -0.36 -10.70 -0.38
N ASN A 58 -0.05 -11.50 0.63
CA ASN A 58 -1.03 -12.17 1.47
C ASN A 58 -1.57 -11.24 2.59
N GLU A 59 -2.67 -11.64 3.22
CA GLU A 59 -3.33 -10.86 4.28
C GLU A 59 -2.43 -10.66 5.52
N ALA A 60 -1.63 -11.66 5.90
CA ALA A 60 -0.74 -11.55 7.05
C ALA A 60 0.31 -10.45 6.85
N THR A 61 0.97 -10.45 5.68
CA THR A 61 1.94 -9.41 5.31
C THR A 61 1.30 -8.02 5.26
N LEU A 62 0.08 -7.88 4.74
CA LEU A 62 -0.63 -6.58 4.76
C LEU A 62 -0.97 -6.12 6.17
N ARG A 63 -1.32 -7.03 7.08
CA ARG A 63 -1.56 -6.69 8.50
C ARG A 63 -0.29 -6.26 9.20
N ASP A 64 0.80 -6.97 8.99
CA ASP A 64 2.09 -6.63 9.58
C ASP A 64 2.60 -5.29 9.04
N TRP A 65 2.49 -5.07 7.72
CA TRP A 65 2.75 -3.77 7.09
C TRP A 65 1.90 -2.65 7.70
N ALA A 66 0.59 -2.83 7.83
CA ALA A 66 -0.30 -1.81 8.40
C ALA A 66 0.00 -1.53 9.88
N ALA A 67 0.48 -2.54 10.62
CA ALA A 67 0.92 -2.43 12.00
C ALA A 67 2.34 -1.83 12.15
N GLY A 68 3.08 -1.61 11.06
CA GLY A 68 4.47 -1.17 11.08
C GLY A 68 5.44 -2.23 11.63
N LYS A 69 5.06 -3.50 11.55
CA LYS A 69 5.92 -4.63 11.91
C LYS A 69 6.81 -4.99 10.73
N PRO A 70 8.00 -5.57 10.97
CA PRO A 70 8.84 -6.12 9.91
C PRO A 70 8.03 -7.03 8.99
N ILE A 71 8.05 -6.73 7.70
CA ILE A 71 7.45 -7.56 6.67
C ILE A 71 8.51 -8.51 6.13
N GLU A 72 8.16 -9.79 6.00
CA GLU A 72 8.97 -10.75 5.26
C GLU A 72 8.68 -10.56 3.76
N HIS A 73 9.74 -10.37 2.97
CA HIS A 73 9.68 -10.15 1.52
C HIS A 73 9.65 -11.46 0.74
#